data_AF-A0A2N9NZM9-F1
#
_entry.id   AF-A0A2N9NZM9-F1
#
_cell.length_a   1.000
_cell.length_b   1.000
_cell.length_c   1.000
_cell.angle_alpha   90.00
_cell.angle_beta   90.00
_cell.angle_gamma   90.00
#
_symmetry.space_group_name_H-M   'P 1'
#
loop_
_entity.id
_entity.type
_entity.pdbx_description
1 polymer ?
#
loop_
_entity_poly.entity_id
_entity_poly.type
_entity_poly.pdbx_seq_one_letter_code
_entity_poly.pdbx_strand_id
1 'polypeptide(L)'
;MKPRLLADENTSHRFVAACLKLDTAFPIIHIAEWKDGAYLSVKDPPLLMALREAGLILVGFDRASMPMHAGNLTREGLGHAGIILFRRSVSRAAYGKQAGLLVDFWEEAAGWDWTDRIEYLPSP
;
A
#
# COMPACT_ATOMS: atom_id res chain seq x y z
N MET A 1 4.24 8.93 14.43
CA MET A 1 4.68 9.42 13.10
C MET A 1 3.47 9.60 12.20
N LYS A 2 3.56 10.45 11.16
CA LYS A 2 2.53 10.50 10.12
C LYS A 2 2.64 9.21 9.27
N PRO A 3 1.54 8.50 8.99
CA PRO A 3 1.61 7.31 8.13
C PRO A 3 2.11 7.71 6.73
N ARG A 4 2.85 6.80 6.10
CA ARG A 4 3.30 6.88 4.70
C ARG A 4 2.75 5.75 3.85
N LEU A 5 2.39 4.62 4.48
CA LEU A 5 1.82 3.45 3.85
C LEU A 5 0.37 3.29 4.30
N LEU A 6 -0.52 2.97 3.36
CA LEU A 6 -1.91 2.63 3.62
C LEU A 6 -2.17 1.18 3.20
N ALA A 7 -2.55 0.34 4.15
CA ALA A 7 -2.96 -1.03 3.85
C ALA A 7 -4.40 -1.02 3.29
N ASP A 8 -4.56 -1.59 2.10
CA ASP A 8 -5.83 -1.70 1.34
C ASP A 8 -6.91 -2.47 2.13
N GLU A 9 -8.19 -2.27 1.80
CA GLU A 9 -9.33 -2.92 2.46
C GLU A 9 -9.28 -4.46 2.38
N ASN A 10 -8.60 -4.99 1.36
CA ASN A 10 -8.40 -6.42 1.16
C ASN A 10 -7.22 -6.99 1.96
N THR A 11 -6.46 -6.13 2.65
CA THR A 11 -5.47 -6.58 3.63
C THR A 11 -6.14 -6.84 4.98
N SER A 12 -5.45 -7.56 5.87
CA SER A 12 -5.97 -7.82 7.20
C SER A 12 -5.41 -6.82 8.21
N HIS A 13 -6.21 -6.39 9.19
CA HIS A 13 -5.70 -5.72 10.39
C HIS A 13 -4.59 -6.55 11.09
N ARG A 14 -4.60 -7.88 10.97
CA ARG A 14 -3.54 -8.75 11.48
C ARG A 14 -2.20 -8.55 10.76
N PHE A 15 -2.22 -8.19 9.49
CA PHE A 15 -1.01 -7.84 8.73
C PHE A 15 -0.44 -6.50 9.21
N VAL A 16 -1.27 -5.48 9.38
CA VAL A 16 -0.86 -4.18 9.95
C VAL A 16 -0.26 -4.37 11.36
N ALA A 17 -0.94 -5.13 12.21
CA ALA A 17 -0.45 -5.46 13.55
C ALA A 17 0.85 -6.26 13.52
N ALA A 18 1.07 -7.12 12.52
CA ALA A 18 2.33 -7.85 12.36
C ALA A 18 3.48 -6.93 11.95
N CYS A 19 3.25 -5.94 11.08
CA CYS A 19 4.26 -4.93 10.74
C CYS A 19 4.67 -4.13 11.99
N LEU A 20 3.69 -3.68 12.77
CA LEU A 20 3.92 -2.91 14.01
C LEU A 20 4.61 -3.72 15.13
N LYS A 21 4.54 -5.06 15.07
CA LYS A 21 5.30 -5.93 15.98
C LYS A 21 6.77 -6.06 15.59
N LEU A 22 7.09 -5.99 14.30
CA LEU A 22 8.47 -6.02 13.80
C LEU A 22 9.14 -4.67 14.01
N ASP A 23 8.43 -3.58 13.70
CA ASP A 23 8.86 -2.22 13.95
C ASP A 23 7.68 -1.38 14.48
N THR A 24 7.74 -1.00 15.75
CA THR A 24 6.68 -0.21 16.42
C THR A 24 6.49 1.18 15.81
N ALA A 25 7.48 1.70 15.09
CA ALA A 25 7.43 2.99 14.41
C ALA A 25 7.06 2.85 12.92
N PHE A 26 6.79 1.63 12.44
CA PHE A 26 6.53 1.37 11.03
C PHE A 26 5.36 2.22 10.51
N PRO A 27 5.53 2.98 9.41
CA PRO A 27 4.61 4.06 9.06
C PRO A 27 3.37 3.58 8.28
N ILE A 28 2.73 2.50 8.75
CA ILE A 28 1.55 1.90 8.12
C ILE A 28 0.27 2.14 8.93
N ILE A 29 -0.85 2.33 8.24
CA ILE A 29 -2.20 2.36 8.82
C ILE A 29 -3.14 1.56 7.92
N HIS A 30 -4.20 0.97 8.49
CA HIS A 30 -5.24 0.30 7.70
C HIS A 30 -6.24 1.32 7.14
N ILE A 31 -6.78 1.09 5.93
CA ILE A 31 -7.77 1.99 5.32
C ILE A 31 -9.03 2.20 6.17
N ALA A 32 -9.42 1.20 6.96
CA ALA A 32 -10.56 1.31 7.89
C ALA A 32 -10.32 2.33 9.02
N GLU A 33 -9.06 2.61 9.35
CA GLU A 33 -8.68 3.61 10.37
C GLU A 33 -8.33 4.96 9.74
N TRP A 34 -7.94 4.98 8.46
CA TRP A 34 -7.61 6.20 7.76
C TRP A 34 -8.88 7.00 7.40
N LYS A 35 -8.93 8.26 7.86
CA LYS A 35 -10.09 9.16 7.67
C LYS A 35 -11.41 8.47 8.08
N ASP A 36 -11.38 7.78 9.22
CA ASP A 36 -12.54 7.07 9.79
C ASP A 36 -13.21 6.08 8.81
N GLY A 37 -12.42 5.48 7.92
CA GLY A 37 -12.91 4.49 6.95
C GLY A 37 -13.69 5.08 5.78
N ALA A 38 -13.66 6.40 5.56
CA ALA A 38 -14.42 7.09 4.51
C ALA A 38 -14.13 6.59 3.08
N TYR A 39 -13.04 5.87 2.88
CA TYR A 39 -12.60 5.33 1.59
C TYR A 39 -12.80 3.81 1.45
N LEU A 40 -13.47 3.16 2.41
CA LEU A 40 -13.86 1.76 2.26
C LEU A 40 -14.84 1.60 1.09
N SER A 41 -14.64 0.55 0.27
CA SER A 41 -15.45 0.25 -0.93
C SER A 41 -15.53 1.39 -1.97
N VAL A 42 -14.66 2.40 -1.86
CA VAL A 42 -14.50 3.42 -2.90
C VAL A 42 -13.75 2.81 -4.08
N LYS A 43 -14.15 3.16 -5.30
CA LYS A 43 -13.49 2.70 -6.52
C LYS A 43 -12.03 3.16 -6.56
N ASP A 44 -11.20 2.38 -7.25
CA ASP A 44 -9.75 2.59 -7.28
C ASP A 44 -9.32 3.99 -7.73
N PRO A 45 -9.86 4.62 -8.82
CA PRO A 45 -9.34 5.91 -9.24
C PRO A 45 -9.55 7.05 -8.23
N PRO A 46 -10.76 7.27 -7.67
CA PRO A 46 -10.94 8.24 -6.59
C PRO A 46 -10.09 7.95 -5.34
N LEU A 47 -9.90 6.67 -4.99
CA LEU A 47 -9.00 6.29 -3.90
C LEU A 47 -7.56 6.73 -4.20
N LEU A 48 -7.00 6.36 -5.35
CA LEU A 48 -5.64 6.70 -5.75
C LEU A 48 -5.40 8.22 -5.79
N MET A 49 -6.39 9.00 -6.23
CA MET A 49 -6.32 10.47 -6.19
C MET A 49 -6.25 11.01 -4.76
N ALA A 50 -7.09 10.50 -3.85
CA ALA A 50 -7.05 10.91 -2.45
C ALA A 50 -5.75 10.51 -1.75
N LEU A 51 -5.16 9.37 -2.13
CA LEU A 51 -3.85 8.96 -1.64
C LEU A 51 -2.72 9.85 -2.18
N ARG A 52 -2.81 10.28 -3.44
CA ARG A 52 -1.90 11.28 -4.01
C ARG A 52 -1.89 12.57 -3.18
N GLU A 53 -3.07 13.13 -2.91
CA GLU A 53 -3.23 14.34 -2.11
C GLU A 53 -2.69 14.17 -0.68
N ALA A 54 -2.83 12.98 -0.10
CA ALA A 54 -2.35 12.67 1.25
C ALA A 54 -0.85 12.32 1.31
N GLY A 55 -0.21 12.04 0.17
CA GLY A 55 1.15 11.51 0.09
C GLY A 55 1.28 10.09 0.66
N LEU A 56 0.26 9.25 0.48
CA LEU A 56 0.20 7.89 0.99
C LEU A 56 0.39 6.86 -0.13
N ILE A 57 1.24 5.87 0.11
CA ILE A 57 1.48 4.75 -0.82
C ILE A 57 0.53 3.61 -0.46
N LEU A 58 -0.22 3.13 -1.44
CA LEU A 58 -1.14 2.01 -1.24
C LEU A 58 -0.38 0.69 -1.14
N VAL A 59 -0.69 -0.16 -0.17
CA VAL A 59 -0.15 -1.51 -0.03
C VAL A 59 -1.30 -2.52 -0.17
N GLY A 60 -1.22 -3.42 -1.15
CA GLY A 60 -2.33 -4.32 -1.43
C GLY A 60 -2.01 -5.61 -2.19
N PHE A 61 -3.06 -6.37 -2.47
CA PHE A 61 -3.00 -7.62 -3.23
C PHE A 61 -3.66 -7.53 -4.61
N ASP A 62 -4.36 -6.43 -4.90
CA ASP A 62 -5.00 -6.24 -6.19
C ASP A 62 -3.95 -5.92 -7.25
N ARG A 63 -3.76 -6.87 -8.15
CA ARG A 63 -2.81 -6.77 -9.27
C ARG A 63 -3.53 -6.67 -10.60
N ALA A 64 -4.86 -6.74 -10.59
CA ALA A 64 -5.67 -6.73 -11.79
C ALA A 64 -6.13 -5.31 -12.11
N SER A 65 -6.71 -4.62 -11.13
CA SER A 65 -7.27 -3.29 -11.32
C SER A 65 -6.29 -2.19 -10.92
N MET A 66 -5.61 -2.31 -9.79
CA MET A 66 -4.77 -1.22 -9.26
C MET A 66 -3.68 -0.74 -10.23
N PRO A 67 -2.84 -1.62 -10.83
CA PRO A 67 -1.85 -1.17 -11.80
C PRO A 67 -2.47 -0.50 -13.03
N MET A 68 -3.63 -0.97 -13.47
CA MET A 68 -4.34 -0.43 -14.62
C MET A 68 -4.83 1.00 -14.34
N HIS A 69 -5.53 1.20 -13.21
CA HIS A 69 -6.05 2.51 -12.84
C HIS A 69 -4.94 3.51 -12.55
N ALA A 70 -3.88 3.08 -11.87
CA ALA A 70 -2.68 3.88 -11.62
C ALA A 70 -1.99 4.34 -12.92
N GLY A 71 -1.83 3.42 -13.88
CA GLY A 71 -1.30 3.73 -15.21
C GLY A 71 -2.20 4.67 -16.02
N ASN A 72 -3.52 4.59 -15.87
CA ASN A 72 -4.44 5.53 -16.50
C ASN A 72 -4.29 6.94 -15.93
N LEU A 73 -4.31 7.08 -14.60
CA LEU A 73 -4.11 8.37 -13.95
C LEU A 73 -2.78 9.02 -14.32
N THR A 74 -1.69 8.24 -14.37
CA THR A 74 -0.37 8.73 -14.79
C THR A 74 -0.40 9.26 -16.23
N ARG A 75 -1.01 8.51 -17.17
CA ARG A 75 -1.14 8.94 -18.58
C ARG A 75 -2.02 10.18 -18.75
N GLU A 76 -3.00 10.37 -17.89
CA GLU A 76 -3.88 11.55 -17.86
C GLU A 76 -3.25 12.76 -17.16
N GLY A 77 -2.02 12.65 -16.65
CA GLY A 77 -1.34 13.70 -15.89
C GLY A 77 -1.84 13.89 -14.45
N LEU A 78 -2.76 13.01 -14.02
CA LEU A 78 -3.33 13.00 -12.67
C LEU A 78 -2.50 12.20 -11.66
N GLY A 79 -1.69 11.24 -12.11
CA GLY A 79 -0.74 10.48 -11.29
C GLY A 79 -1.28 9.82 -10.01
N HIS A 80 -0.37 9.32 -9.16
CA HIS A 80 -0.63 8.73 -7.85
C HIS A 80 0.58 8.85 -6.91
N ALA A 81 0.37 8.67 -5.60
CA ALA A 81 1.45 8.74 -4.60
C ALA A 81 2.34 7.48 -4.54
N GLY A 82 1.91 6.39 -5.16
CA GLY A 82 2.68 5.14 -5.25
C GLY A 82 1.87 3.93 -4.83
N ILE A 83 2.26 2.75 -5.31
CA ILE A 83 1.61 1.48 -5.00
C ILE A 83 2.66 0.39 -4.75
N ILE A 84 2.45 -0.42 -3.71
CA ILE A 84 3.23 -1.61 -3.40
C ILE A 84 2.27 -2.82 -3.43
N LEU A 85 2.59 -3.82 -4.24
CA LEU A 85 1.75 -5.01 -4.40
C LEU A 85 2.47 -6.28 -4.00
N PHE A 86 1.78 -7.15 -3.26
CA PHE A 86 2.26 -8.51 -3.01
C PHE A 86 2.15 -9.39 -4.27
N ARG A 87 3.17 -10.21 -4.54
CA ARG A 87 3.14 -11.21 -5.63
C ARG A 87 2.22 -12.38 -5.34
N ARG A 88 1.86 -13.15 -6.38
CA ARG A 88 0.97 -14.33 -6.26
C ARG A 88 1.52 -15.39 -5.30
N SER A 89 2.84 -15.51 -5.19
CA SER A 89 3.52 -16.48 -4.33
C SER A 89 3.37 -16.18 -2.83
N VAL A 90 2.94 -14.97 -2.47
CA VAL A 90 2.72 -14.58 -1.07
C VAL A 90 1.28 -14.92 -0.67
N SER A 91 1.13 -15.85 0.27
CA SER A 91 -0.17 -16.23 0.81
C SER A 91 -0.81 -15.07 1.57
N ARG A 92 -2.12 -14.84 1.34
CA ARG A 92 -2.93 -13.83 2.04
C ARG A 92 -3.12 -14.12 3.55
N ALA A 93 -2.92 -15.37 3.97
CA ALA A 93 -3.02 -15.76 5.39
C ALA A 93 -1.66 -15.73 6.13
N ALA A 94 -0.55 -15.59 5.42
CA ALA A 94 0.80 -15.63 6.00
C ALA A 94 1.24 -14.24 6.48
N TYR A 95 0.56 -13.66 7.48
CA TYR A 95 0.75 -12.27 7.91
C TYR A 95 2.18 -11.93 8.35
N GLY A 96 2.86 -12.84 9.06
CA GLY A 96 4.27 -12.62 9.44
C GLY A 96 5.20 -12.53 8.23
N LYS A 97 4.96 -13.35 7.20
CA LYS A 97 5.70 -13.31 5.94
C LYS A 97 5.42 -12.02 5.15
N GLN A 98 4.16 -11.60 5.10
CA GLN A 98 3.77 -10.33 4.47
C GLN A 98 4.45 -9.14 5.15
N ALA A 99 4.41 -9.11 6.49
CA ALA A 99 5.01 -8.06 7.29
C ALA A 99 6.52 -7.99 7.10
N GLY A 100 7.23 -9.12 7.19
CA GLY A 100 8.67 -9.16 6.95
C GLY A 100 9.04 -8.63 5.56
N LEU A 101 8.38 -9.13 4.51
CA LEU A 101 8.63 -8.67 3.14
C LEU A 101 8.42 -7.15 2.97
N LEU A 102 7.37 -6.59 3.58
CA LEU A 102 7.11 -5.16 3.46
C LEU A 102 8.10 -4.33 4.29
N VAL A 103 8.38 -4.74 5.54
CA VAL A 103 9.30 -4.02 6.43
C VAL A 103 10.70 -4.00 5.83
N ASP A 104 11.23 -5.16 5.44
CA ASP A 104 12.56 -5.29 4.83
C ASP A 104 12.66 -4.45 3.54
N PHE A 105 11.66 -4.52 2.67
CA PHE A 105 11.63 -3.72 1.44
C PHE A 105 11.59 -2.21 1.74
N TRP A 106 10.85 -1.80 2.77
CA TRP A 106 10.66 -0.40 3.09
C TRP A 106 11.92 0.27 3.65
N GLU A 107 12.82 -0.49 4.29
CA GLU A 107 14.10 0.04 4.79
C GLU A 107 14.90 0.72 3.68
N GLU A 108 14.94 0.11 2.50
CA GLU A 108 15.62 0.67 1.32
C GLU A 108 14.72 1.66 0.57
N ALA A 109 13.43 1.34 0.44
CA ALA A 109 12.52 2.06 -0.45
C ALA A 109 11.94 3.35 0.16
N ALA A 110 12.07 3.57 1.47
CA ALA A 110 11.51 4.75 2.13
C ALA A 110 12.00 6.08 1.54
N GLY A 111 13.23 6.12 1.03
CA GLY A 111 13.86 7.30 0.43
C GLY A 111 13.64 7.48 -1.08
N TRP A 112 12.96 6.54 -1.74
CA TRP A 112 12.76 6.61 -3.19
C TRP A 112 11.76 7.70 -3.57
N ASP A 113 11.83 8.15 -4.83
CA ASP A 113 10.72 8.90 -5.43
C ASP A 113 9.58 7.94 -5.76
N TRP A 114 8.50 8.08 -5.00
CA TRP A 114 7.32 7.22 -5.07
C TRP A 114 6.23 7.73 -6.02
N THR A 115 6.38 8.96 -6.54
CA THR A 115 5.42 9.54 -7.48
C THR A 115 5.27 8.63 -8.70
N ASP A 116 4.05 8.24 -9.03
CA ASP A 116 3.72 7.38 -10.16
C ASP A 116 4.46 6.01 -10.18
N ARG A 117 4.99 5.58 -9.03
CA ARG A 117 5.73 4.32 -8.88
C ARG A 117 4.81 3.16 -8.48
N ILE A 118 4.99 2.02 -9.12
CA ILE A 118 4.32 0.76 -8.78
C ILE A 118 5.38 -0.31 -8.56
N GLU A 119 5.49 -0.81 -7.34
CA GLU A 119 6.44 -1.86 -6.98
C GLU A 119 5.74 -3.15 -6.60
N TYR A 120 6.41 -4.27 -6.89
CA TYR A 120 5.97 -5.59 -6.48
C TYR A 120 6.98 -6.17 -5.50
N LEU A 121 6.54 -6.44 -4.28
CA LEU A 121 7.40 -7.00 -3.24
C LEU A 121 8.10 -8.26 -3.75
N PRO A 122 9.40 -8.43 -3.45
CA PRO A 122 10.17 -9.56 -3.92
C PRO A 122 9.52 -10.88 -3.47
N SER A 123 9.62 -11.91 -4.32
CA SER A 123 9.36 -13.25 -3.80
C SER A 123 10.54 -13.62 -2.91
N PRO A 124 10.31 -14.19 -1.74
CA PRO A 124 11.36 -14.91 -1.03
C PRO A 124 11.76 -16.16 -1.80
#